data_AF-A0A522VAN2-F1
#
_entry.id   AF-A0A522VAN2-F1
#
_cell.length_a   1.000
_cell.length_b   1.000
_cell.length_c   1.000
_cell.angle_alpha   90.00
_cell.angle_beta   90.00
_cell.angle_gamma   90.00
#
_symmetry.space_group_name_H-M   'P 1'
#
loop_
_entity.id
_entity.type
_entity.pdbx_description
1 polymer ?
#
loop_
_entity_poly.entity_id
_entity_poly.type
_entity_poly.pdbx_seq_one_letter_code
_entity_poly.pdbx_strand_id
1 'polypeptide(L)' 'TLLSHRENLDLDGRQALKTLLAANRRLNTAYLLKESFGQLWSYQSEAWARRFFENWRASLKWQRLKPYEKFAAMI' A
#
# COMPACT_ATOMS: atom_id res chain seq x y z
N THR A 1 -8.59 -13.19 4.12
CA THR A 1 -9.20 -11.96 4.67
C THR A 1 -9.25 -10.91 3.57
N LEU A 2 -10.16 -9.94 3.63
CA LEU A 2 -10.42 -9.01 2.51
C LEU A 2 -9.23 -8.14 2.06
N LEU A 3 -8.18 -8.02 2.90
CA LEU A 3 -6.95 -7.28 2.60
C LEU A 3 -5.73 -8.21 2.40
N SER A 4 -5.97 -9.48 2.09
CA SER A 4 -4.92 -10.41 1.64
C SER A 4 -4.23 -9.87 0.38
N HIS A 5 -2.96 -10.21 0.17
CA HIS A 5 -2.25 -9.87 -1.08
C HIS A 5 -3.09 -10.28 -2.29
N ARG A 6 -3.09 -9.45 -3.34
CA ARG A 6 -3.89 -9.70 -4.55
C ARG A 6 -3.63 -11.09 -5.16
N GLU A 7 -2.40 -11.56 -5.05
CA GLU A 7 -1.95 -12.88 -5.52
C GLU A 7 -2.63 -14.05 -4.79
N ASN A 8 -3.06 -13.83 -3.55
CA ASN A 8 -3.70 -14.83 -2.68
C ASN A 8 -5.24 -14.78 -2.72
N LEU A 9 -5.83 -13.91 -3.56
CA LEU A 9 -7.28 -13.80 -3.69
C LEU A 9 -7.79 -14.70 -4.82
N ASP A 10 -8.85 -15.45 -4.53
CA ASP A 10 -9.69 -16.13 -5.52
C ASP A 10 -10.52 -15.13 -6.34
N LEU A 11 -11.25 -15.61 -7.36
CA LEU A 11 -12.01 -14.76 -8.27
C LEU A 11 -13.07 -13.92 -7.53
N ASP A 12 -13.80 -14.55 -6.62
CA ASP A 12 -14.85 -13.90 -5.84
C ASP A 12 -14.27 -12.86 -4.88
N GLY A 13 -13.16 -13.17 -4.21
CA GLY A 13 -12.42 -12.25 -3.35
C GLY A 13 -11.89 -11.04 -4.10
N ARG A 14 -11.41 -11.21 -5.34
CA ARG A 14 -10.99 -10.08 -6.21
C ARG A 14 -12.16 -9.17 -6.56
N GLN A 15 -13.33 -9.76 -6.88
CA GLN A 15 -14.51 -8.99 -7.23
C GLN A 15 -15.08 -8.23 -6.03
N ALA A 16 -15.16 -8.88 -4.86
CA ALA A 16 -15.59 -8.26 -3.61
C ALA A 16 -14.66 -7.11 -3.19
N LEU A 17 -13.34 -7.32 -3.29
CA LEU A 17 -12.35 -6.29 -3.01
C LEU A 17 -12.51 -5.09 -3.97
N LYS A 18 -12.68 -5.34 -5.27
CA LYS A 18 -12.88 -4.26 -6.26
C LYS A 18 -14.08 -3.39 -5.92
N THR A 19 -15.21 -3.99 -5.56
CA THR A 19 -16.44 -3.27 -5.18
C THR A 19 -16.21 -2.41 -3.93
N LEU A 20 -15.56 -2.96 -2.91
CA LEU A 20 -15.27 -2.23 -1.66
C LEU A 20 -14.32 -1.05 -1.87
N LEU A 21 -13.26 -1.24 -2.67
CA LEU A 21 -12.30 -0.18 -2.98
C LEU A 21 -12.94 0.93 -3.83
N ALA A 22 -13.84 0.57 -4.74
CA ALA A 22 -14.59 1.56 -5.54
C ALA A 22 -15.48 2.45 -4.67
N ALA A 23 -16.06 1.90 -3.60
CA ALA A 23 -16.94 2.63 -2.68
C ALA A 23 -16.18 3.52 -1.67
N ASN A 24 -14.89 3.29 -1.41
CA ASN A 24 -14.15 4.01 -0.38
C ASN A 24 -12.75 4.46 -0.84
N ARG A 25 -12.65 5.73 -1.24
CA ARG A 25 -11.40 6.34 -1.70
C ARG A 25 -10.24 6.19 -0.71
N ARG A 26 -10.48 6.40 0.59
CA ARG A 26 -9.41 6.33 1.60
C ARG A 26 -8.90 4.90 1.76
N LEU A 27 -9.80 3.93 1.76
CA LEU A 27 -9.46 2.51 1.84
C LEU A 27 -8.75 2.04 0.56
N ASN A 28 -9.18 2.52 -0.60
CA ASN A 28 -8.50 2.30 -1.87
C ASN A 28 -7.07 2.82 -1.86
N THR A 29 -6.86 4.07 -1.43
CA THR A 29 -5.51 4.63 -1.31
C THR A 29 -4.65 3.82 -0.34
N ALA A 30 -5.17 3.47 0.84
CA ALA A 30 -4.42 2.64 1.80
C ALA A 30 -4.04 1.27 1.22
N TYR A 31 -4.96 0.62 0.49
CA TYR A 31 -4.70 -0.64 -0.18
C TYR A 31 -3.59 -0.53 -1.23
N LEU A 32 -3.65 0.49 -2.11
CA LEU A 32 -2.62 0.70 -3.13
C LEU A 32 -1.25 0.97 -2.53
N LEU A 33 -1.19 1.73 -1.43
CA LEU A 33 0.05 2.00 -0.70
C LEU A 33 0.63 0.73 -0.06
N LYS A 34 -0.22 -0.14 0.48
CA LYS A 34 0.19 -1.43 1.04
C LYS A 34 0.77 -2.35 -0.04
N GLU A 35 0.08 -2.44 -1.18
CA GLU A 35 0.52 -3.32 -2.27
C GLU A 35 1.82 -2.79 -2.90
N SER A 36 1.95 -1.48 -3.10
CA SER A 36 3.18 -0.91 -3.66
C SER A 36 4.37 -1.06 -2.73
N PHE A 37 4.17 -1.03 -1.40
CA PHE A 37 5.26 -1.16 -0.42
C PHE A 37 6.02 -2.48 -0.55
N GLY A 38 5.38 -3.56 -1.03
CA GLY A 38 6.06 -4.83 -1.29
C GLY A 38 7.22 -4.72 -2.29
N GLN A 39 7.20 -3.72 -3.19
CA GLN A 39 8.29 -3.44 -4.13
C GLN A 39 9.60 -3.08 -3.42
N LEU A 40 9.55 -2.55 -2.18
CA LEU A 40 10.75 -2.22 -1.41
C LEU A 40 11.73 -3.40 -1.34
N TRP A 41 11.23 -4.62 -1.19
CA TRP A 41 12.03 -5.84 -1.07
C TRP A 41 12.58 -6.37 -2.39
N SER A 42 12.14 -5.82 -3.52
CA SER A 42 12.66 -6.19 -4.84
C SER A 42 13.95 -5.45 -5.21
N TYR A 43 14.30 -4.37 -4.50
CA TYR A 43 15.50 -3.58 -4.78
C TYR A 43 16.76 -4.23 -4.20
N GLN A 44 17.74 -4.48 -5.06
CA GLN A 44 19.06 -4.98 -4.65
C GLN A 44 20.02 -3.89 -4.15
N SER A 45 19.75 -2.63 -4.51
CA SER A 45 20.56 -1.47 -4.14
C SER A 45 19.89 -0.66 -3.05
N GLU A 46 20.63 -0.39 -1.96
CA GLU A 46 20.16 0.43 -0.85
C GLU A 46 19.71 1.84 -1.31
N ALA A 47 20.48 2.46 -2.21
CA ALA A 47 20.16 3.79 -2.72
C ALA A 47 18.78 3.83 -3.41
N TRP A 48 18.46 2.79 -4.18
CA TRP A 48 17.16 2.66 -4.85
C TRP A 48 16.03 2.33 -3.88
N ALA A 49 16.27 1.44 -2.91
CA ALA A 49 15.32 1.14 -1.85
C ALA A 49 14.98 2.38 -1.01
N ARG A 50 15.98 3.18 -0.63
CA ARG A 50 15.81 4.45 0.09
C ARG A 50 15.02 5.46 -0.72
N ARG A 51 15.37 5.63 -2.00
CA ARG A 51 14.63 6.53 -2.91
C ARG A 51 13.16 6.11 -3.06
N PHE A 52 12.91 4.81 -3.18
CA PHE A 52 11.54 4.28 -3.19
C PHE A 52 10.81 4.62 -1.88
N PHE A 53 11.43 4.37 -0.73
CA PHE A 53 10.82 4.64 0.58
C PHE A 53 10.47 6.13 0.76
N GLU A 54 11.36 7.05 0.38
CA GLU A 54 11.08 8.50 0.45
C GLU A 54 9.90 8.91 -0.43
N ASN A 55 9.84 8.38 -1.66
CA ASN A 55 8.70 8.62 -2.56
C ASN A 55 7.39 8.02 -1.99
N TRP A 56 7.47 6.82 -1.44
CA TRP A 56 6.34 6.16 -0.79
C TRP A 56 5.85 6.98 0.42
N ARG A 57 6.75 7.46 1.28
CA ARG A 57 6.40 8.34 2.40
C ARG A 57 5.79 9.66 1.94
N ALA A 58 6.30 10.27 0.86
CA ALA A 58 5.74 11.49 0.29
C ALA A 58 4.30 11.30 -0.19
N SER A 59 3.94 10.12 -0.68
CA SER A 59 2.58 9.80 -1.12
C SER A 59 1.54 9.74 0.01
N LEU A 60 1.98 9.65 1.27
CA LEU A 60 1.10 9.72 2.45
C LEU A 60 0.56 11.12 2.74
N LYS A 61 1.22 12.17 2.21
CA LYS A 61 0.83 13.56 2.46
C LYS A 61 -0.62 13.78 2.05
N TRP A 62 -1.37 14.44 2.93
CA TRP A 62 -2.79 14.79 2.73
C TRP A 62 -3.76 13.60 2.64
N GLN A 63 -3.31 12.36 2.86
CA GLN A 63 -4.17 11.17 2.82
C GLN A 63 -4.89 10.89 4.15
N ARG A 64 -4.47 11.54 5.25
CA ARG A 64 -4.98 11.33 6.62
C ARG A 64 -4.91 9.85 7.05
N LEU A 65 -3.81 9.18 6.68
CA LEU A 65 -3.55 7.76 6.98
C LEU A 65 -2.62 7.64 8.19
N LYS A 66 -3.09 8.07 9.37
CA LYS A 66 -2.31 8.10 10.61
C LYS A 66 -1.50 6.82 10.91
N PRO A 67 -2.04 5.59 10.70
CA PRO A 67 -1.25 4.38 10.93
C PRO A 67 -0.03 4.27 10.01
N TYR A 68 -0.15 4.69 8.75
CA TYR A 68 0.94 4.65 7.76
C TYR A 68 1.96 5.75 8.03
N GLU A 69 1.51 6.93 8.43
CA GLU A 69 2.39 8.04 8.84
C GLU A 69 3.25 7.64 10.06
N LYS A 70 2.63 6.97 11.05
CA LYS A 70 3.36 6.44 12.22
C LYS A 70 4.37 5.38 11.81
N PHE A 71 3.96 4.43 10.97
CA PHE A 71 4.86 3.39 10.46
C PHE A 71 6.05 3.98 9.69
N ALA A 72 5.80 4.94 8.80
CA ALA A 72 6.84 5.61 8.02
C ALA A 72 7.82 6.45 8.87
N ALA A 73 7.48 6.77 10.12
CA ALA A 73 8.35 7.48 11.05
C ALA A 73 9.20 6.53 11.92
N MET A 74 8.91 5.22 11.90
CA MET A 74 9.66 4.20 12.64
C MET A 74 10.79 3.57 11.82
N ILE A 75 10.77 3.75 10.50
CA ILE A 75 11.76 3.30 9.53
C ILE A 75 12.62 4.49 9.13
#